data_AF-W1PKK0-F1
#
_entry.id   AF-W1PKK0-F1
#
_cell.length_a   1.000
_cell.length_b   1.000
_cell.length_c   1.000
_cell.angle_alpha   90.00
_cell.angle_beta   90.00
_cell.angle_gamma   90.00
#
_symmetry.space_group_name_H-M   'P 1'
#
loop_
_entity.id
_entity.type
_entity.pdbx_description
1 polymer ?
#
loop_
_entity_poly.entity_id
_entity_poly.type
_entity_poly.pdbx_seq_one_letter_code
_entity_poly.pdbx_strand_id
1 'polypeptide(L)'
;MQRFFPSEFGNDVDRVHAVEPAKSAFETKAKIRRAIEATGIPYTCVSSNVFAGYFLPTLAQPGVTSPPRDKVVILGDGNPKDHELVALWEKKIGKTIEKIYVPEDPFLKNIEETPFPVKIVHAIGHSVFVKGDHINFEIEKSFGVEASKLYQDVTYTTVDEYLNQFF
;
A
#
# COMPACT_ATOMS: atom_id res chain seq x y z
N MET A 1 -13.42 17.57 23.15
CA MET A 1 -12.62 16.71 22.26
C MET A 1 -11.23 17.33 22.13
N GLN A 2 -10.14 16.63 22.47
CA GLN A 2 -8.79 17.21 22.36
C GLN A 2 -8.18 17.02 20.96
N ARG A 3 -8.50 15.91 20.28
CA ARG A 3 -8.14 15.64 18.89
C ARG A 3 -9.00 14.53 18.30
N PHE A 4 -9.32 14.63 17.02
CA PHE A 4 -10.05 13.60 16.27
C PHE A 4 -9.14 12.87 15.29
N PHE A 5 -9.28 11.55 15.17
CA PHE A 5 -8.54 10.71 14.23
C PHE A 5 -9.54 10.04 13.27
N PRO A 6 -9.70 10.54 12.02
CA PRO A 6 -10.53 9.88 11.04
C PRO A 6 -9.96 8.51 10.64
N SER A 7 -10.83 7.64 10.11
CA SER A 7 -10.46 6.31 9.61
C SER A 7 -9.68 6.41 8.29
N GLU A 8 -8.40 6.76 8.37
CA GLU A 8 -7.50 6.98 7.24
C GLU A 8 -6.67 5.72 6.95
N PHE A 9 -5.72 5.41 7.83
CA PHE A 9 -4.95 4.16 7.98
C PHE A 9 -4.62 3.41 6.68
N GLY A 10 -4.18 4.14 5.66
CA GLY A 10 -3.79 3.60 4.35
C GLY A 10 -3.00 4.63 3.56
N ASN A 11 -3.18 4.66 2.24
CA ASN A 11 -2.64 5.72 1.37
C ASN A 11 -3.17 7.10 1.79
N ASP A 12 -2.38 8.14 1.54
CA ASP A 12 -2.85 9.51 1.68
C ASP A 12 -3.82 9.86 0.55
N VAL A 13 -5.12 9.91 0.86
CA VAL A 13 -6.19 10.09 -0.15
C VAL A 13 -6.18 11.42 -0.90
N ASP A 14 -5.42 12.41 -0.44
CA ASP A 14 -5.20 13.68 -1.16
C ASP A 14 -4.02 13.59 -2.17
N ARG A 15 -3.29 12.46 -2.22
CA ARG A 15 -2.06 12.24 -3.02
C ARG A 15 -2.09 10.91 -3.78
N VAL A 16 -3.23 10.54 -4.38
CA VAL A 16 -3.41 9.27 -5.10
C VAL A 16 -3.68 9.47 -6.60
N HIS A 17 -3.25 8.50 -7.40
CA HIS A 17 -3.52 8.35 -8.83
C HIS A 17 -4.37 7.09 -9.10
N ALA A 18 -5.31 6.79 -8.20
CA ALA A 18 -6.11 5.58 -8.23
C ALA A 18 -7.15 5.56 -9.36
N VAL A 19 -7.46 4.36 -9.82
CA VAL A 19 -8.58 4.08 -10.74
C VAL A 19 -9.80 3.56 -9.98
N GLU A 20 -10.95 3.49 -10.65
CA GLU A 20 -12.15 2.92 -10.03
C GLU A 20 -11.98 1.42 -9.73
N PRO A 21 -12.59 0.91 -8.65
CA PRO A 21 -13.43 1.61 -7.67
C PRO A 21 -12.64 2.26 -6.51
N ALA A 22 -11.31 2.12 -6.47
CA ALA A 22 -10.50 2.66 -5.37
C ALA A 22 -10.55 4.20 -5.33
N LYS A 23 -10.58 4.85 -6.50
CA LYS A 23 -10.78 6.30 -6.63
C LYS A 23 -12.00 6.79 -5.84
N SER A 24 -13.18 6.23 -6.10
CA SER A 24 -14.40 6.61 -5.37
C SER A 24 -14.26 6.44 -3.85
N ALA A 25 -13.62 5.35 -3.40
CA ALA A 25 -13.40 5.10 -1.97
C ALA A 25 -12.47 6.15 -1.33
N PHE A 26 -11.40 6.54 -2.03
CA PHE A 26 -10.50 7.61 -1.58
C PHE A 26 -11.18 8.98 -1.58
N GLU A 27 -11.99 9.29 -2.60
CA GLU A 27 -12.78 10.52 -2.64
C GLU A 27 -13.77 10.63 -1.47
N THR A 28 -14.37 9.51 -1.02
CA THR A 28 -15.22 9.50 0.17
C THR A 28 -14.43 9.92 1.43
N LYS A 29 -13.21 9.41 1.60
CA LYS A 29 -12.34 9.82 2.74
C LYS A 29 -11.92 11.28 2.62
N ALA A 30 -11.54 11.75 1.43
CA ALA A 30 -11.20 13.15 1.21
C ALA A 30 -12.37 14.09 1.55
N LYS A 31 -13.61 13.73 1.19
CA LYS A 31 -14.82 14.47 1.60
C LYS A 31 -14.99 14.52 3.12
N ILE A 32 -14.70 13.42 3.82
CA ILE A 32 -14.70 13.39 5.29
C ILE A 32 -13.63 14.33 5.86
N ARG A 33 -12.42 14.36 5.31
CA ARG A 33 -11.36 15.31 5.72
C ARG A 33 -11.82 16.76 5.58
N ARG A 34 -12.37 17.15 4.42
CA ARG A 34 -12.89 18.50 4.19
C ARG A 34 -14.04 18.85 5.15
N ALA A 35 -14.91 17.89 5.48
CA ALA A 35 -15.96 18.10 6.47
C ALA A 35 -15.39 18.34 7.87
N ILE A 36 -14.38 17.57 8.30
CA ILE A 36 -13.69 17.77 9.58
C ILE A 36 -13.03 19.15 9.63
N GLU A 37 -12.31 19.54 8.58
CA GLU A 37 -11.68 20.86 8.46
C GLU A 37 -12.70 21.99 8.63
N ALA A 38 -13.86 21.90 7.98
CA ALA A 38 -14.93 22.89 8.07
C ALA A 38 -15.52 23.04 9.48
N THR A 39 -15.43 22.02 10.34
CA THR A 39 -15.87 22.12 11.75
C THR A 39 -14.86 22.83 12.65
N GLY A 40 -13.61 22.98 12.21
CA GLY A 40 -12.53 23.56 13.02
C GLY A 40 -12.09 22.70 14.22
N ILE A 41 -12.53 21.44 14.31
CA ILE A 41 -12.04 20.55 15.38
C ILE A 41 -10.58 20.16 15.12
N PRO A 42 -9.73 20.08 16.16
CA PRO A 42 -8.37 19.57 15.99
C PRO A 42 -8.42 18.11 15.51
N TYR A 43 -7.67 17.77 14.46
CA TYR A 43 -7.63 16.42 13.92
C TYR A 43 -6.21 15.98 13.52
N THR A 44 -6.05 14.69 13.24
CA THR A 44 -4.82 14.13 12.67
C THR A 44 -5.16 12.98 11.74
N CYS A 45 -4.84 13.12 10.46
CA CYS A 45 -4.93 12.03 9.49
C CYS A 45 -3.68 11.17 9.58
N VAL A 46 -3.84 9.87 9.76
CA VAL A 46 -2.73 8.90 9.82
C VAL A 46 -2.71 8.11 8.52
N SER A 47 -1.75 8.39 7.64
CA SER A 47 -1.45 7.56 6.48
C SER A 47 -0.44 6.50 6.88
N SER A 48 -0.91 5.26 7.09
CA SER A 48 -0.08 4.12 7.52
C SER A 48 0.36 3.22 6.37
N ASN A 49 0.12 3.63 5.13
CA ASN A 49 0.50 2.91 3.92
C ASN A 49 -0.06 1.48 3.88
N VAL A 50 0.82 0.49 3.72
CA VAL A 50 0.50 -0.91 3.37
C VAL A 50 0.64 -1.77 4.61
N PHE A 51 -0.42 -2.47 5.03
CA PHE A 51 -0.37 -3.30 6.23
C PHE A 51 0.41 -4.60 6.02
N ALA A 52 1.45 -4.81 6.85
CA ALA A 52 2.24 -6.03 6.88
C ALA A 52 1.36 -7.29 6.93
N GLY A 53 0.39 -7.33 7.85
CA GLY A 53 -0.54 -8.45 8.04
C GLY A 53 -1.44 -8.78 6.85
N TYR A 54 -1.63 -7.84 5.93
CA TYR A 54 -2.49 -8.03 4.75
C TYR A 54 -1.67 -8.39 3.51
N PHE A 55 -0.52 -7.75 3.30
CA PHE A 55 0.23 -7.86 2.04
C PHE A 55 1.44 -8.80 2.11
N LEU A 56 2.17 -8.83 3.22
CA LEU A 56 3.39 -9.65 3.31
C LEU A 56 3.13 -11.16 3.33
N PRO A 57 2.06 -11.71 3.94
CA PRO A 57 1.78 -13.15 3.89
C PRO A 57 1.58 -13.71 2.49
N THR A 58 1.35 -12.87 1.48
CA THR A 58 1.15 -13.30 0.10
C THR A 58 2.12 -12.63 -0.87
N LEU A 59 3.04 -11.77 -0.40
CA LEU A 59 3.83 -10.86 -1.24
C LEU A 59 2.95 -10.08 -2.24
N ALA A 60 1.80 -9.61 -1.76
CA ALA A 60 0.77 -8.94 -2.53
C ALA A 60 0.18 -9.76 -3.70
N GLN A 61 0.39 -11.08 -3.72
CA GLN A 61 -0.14 -11.94 -4.77
C GLN A 61 -1.60 -12.33 -4.48
N PRO A 62 -2.50 -12.24 -5.47
CA PRO A 62 -3.90 -12.63 -5.31
C PRO A 62 -4.06 -14.16 -5.25
N GLY A 63 -5.02 -14.63 -4.47
CA GLY A 63 -5.45 -16.03 -4.47
C GLY A 63 -4.50 -17.03 -3.79
N VAL A 64 -3.45 -16.55 -3.11
CA VAL A 64 -2.55 -17.38 -2.31
C VAL A 64 -2.69 -17.05 -0.82
N THR A 65 -2.36 -18.01 0.03
CA THR A 65 -2.43 -17.88 1.50
C THR A 65 -1.06 -17.93 2.19
N SER A 66 0.01 -18.08 1.41
CA SER A 66 1.39 -18.11 1.88
C SER A 66 2.31 -17.43 0.86
N PRO A 67 3.49 -16.92 1.27
CA PRO A 67 4.41 -16.29 0.35
C PRO A 67 4.83 -17.28 -0.74
N PRO A 68 4.72 -16.93 -2.03
CA PRO A 68 5.05 -17.83 -3.12
C PRO A 68 6.56 -18.14 -3.18
N ARG A 69 6.91 -19.38 -3.55
CA ARG A 69 8.32 -19.86 -3.59
C ARG A 69 8.82 -20.22 -4.99
N ASP A 70 7.97 -20.07 -6.00
CA ASP A 70 8.29 -20.44 -7.38
C ASP A 70 8.19 -19.26 -8.33
N LYS A 71 7.10 -18.49 -8.23
CA LYS A 71 6.82 -17.36 -9.12
C LYS A 71 6.13 -16.22 -8.39
N VAL A 72 6.38 -14.99 -8.84
CA VAL A 72 5.68 -13.77 -8.43
C VAL A 72 5.26 -12.97 -9.65
N VAL A 73 4.11 -12.31 -9.54
CA VAL A 73 3.65 -11.30 -10.48
C VAL A 73 4.06 -9.93 -9.96
N ILE A 74 4.76 -9.17 -10.79
CA ILE A 74 5.11 -7.77 -10.57
C ILE A 74 4.26 -6.92 -11.53
N LEU A 75 3.60 -5.90 -11.00
CA LEU A 75 2.72 -5.02 -11.77
C LEU A 75 3.52 -3.88 -12.39
N GLY A 76 3.27 -3.58 -13.67
CA GLY A 76 4.10 -2.67 -14.46
C GLY A 76 5.55 -3.14 -14.52
N ASP A 77 6.47 -2.21 -14.31
CA ASP A 77 7.90 -2.50 -14.15
C ASP A 77 8.28 -2.79 -12.67
N GLY A 78 7.30 -2.75 -11.76
CA GLY A 78 7.48 -2.79 -10.32
C GLY A 78 8.08 -1.50 -9.78
N ASN A 79 7.71 -1.14 -8.54
CA ASN A 79 8.38 -0.05 -7.85
C ASN A 79 9.62 -0.56 -7.09
N PRO A 80 10.55 0.31 -6.65
CA PRO A 80 11.76 -0.12 -5.95
C PRO A 80 11.50 -0.99 -4.71
N LYS A 81 10.41 -0.75 -3.97
CA LYS A 81 10.04 -1.54 -2.78
C LYS A 81 9.57 -2.95 -3.11
N ASP A 82 8.93 -3.15 -4.26
CA ASP A 82 8.54 -4.48 -4.72
C ASP A 82 9.77 -5.33 -5.02
N HIS A 83 10.75 -4.76 -5.72
CA HIS A 83 12.02 -5.43 -6.03
C HIS A 83 12.84 -5.74 -4.79
N GLU A 84 12.92 -4.80 -3.84
CA GLU A 84 13.56 -5.02 -2.53
C GLU A 84 12.88 -6.16 -1.75
N LEU A 85 11.54 -6.20 -1.73
CA LEU A 85 10.77 -7.25 -1.06
C LEU A 85 11.01 -8.63 -1.69
N VAL A 86 10.97 -8.71 -3.02
CA VAL A 86 11.20 -9.96 -3.75
C VAL A 86 12.64 -10.45 -3.53
N ALA A 87 13.64 -9.57 -3.64
CA ALA A 87 15.03 -9.92 -3.39
C ALA A 87 15.29 -10.39 -1.94
N LEU A 88 14.64 -9.74 -0.97
CA LEU A 88 14.69 -10.16 0.43
C LEU A 88 14.09 -11.56 0.60
N TRP A 89 12.95 -11.82 -0.02
CA TRP A 89 12.30 -13.12 0.04
C TRP A 89 13.17 -14.22 -0.60
N GLU A 90 13.73 -13.98 -1.79
CA GLU A 90 14.66 -14.88 -2.48
C GLU A 90 15.86 -15.26 -1.62
N LYS A 91 16.45 -14.25 -0.96
CA LYS A 91 17.56 -14.45 -0.01
C LYS A 91 17.15 -15.39 1.13
N LYS A 92 15.97 -15.19 1.70
CA LYS A 92 15.50 -16.01 2.83
C LYS A 92 15.20 -17.45 2.43
N ILE A 93 14.59 -17.67 1.27
CA ILE A 93 14.30 -19.03 0.78
C ILE A 93 15.50 -19.72 0.10
N GLY A 94 16.62 -19.01 -0.08
CA GLY A 94 17.82 -19.53 -0.73
C GLY A 94 17.61 -19.88 -2.21
N LYS A 95 16.64 -19.23 -2.87
CA LYS A 95 16.21 -19.57 -4.24
C LYS A 95 15.75 -18.32 -4.99
N THR A 96 16.15 -18.21 -6.25
CA THR A 96 15.58 -17.25 -7.20
C THR A 96 14.19 -17.69 -7.63
N ILE A 97 13.22 -16.78 -7.59
CA ILE A 97 11.85 -16.97 -8.07
C ILE A 97 11.65 -16.32 -9.43
N GLU A 98 10.83 -16.97 -10.25
CA GLU A 98 10.39 -16.45 -11.54
C GLU A 98 9.59 -15.16 -11.34
N LYS A 99 9.92 -14.12 -12.10
CA LYS A 99 9.25 -12.81 -12.03
C LYS A 99 8.48 -12.61 -13.33
N ILE A 100 7.16 -12.52 -13.22
CA ILE A 100 6.27 -12.27 -14.34
C ILE A 100 5.84 -10.81 -14.25
N TYR A 101 6.19 -10.03 -15.26
CA TYR A 101 5.79 -8.62 -15.34
C TYR A 101 4.48 -8.51 -16.10
N VAL A 102 3.50 -7.82 -15.50
CA VAL A 102 2.22 -7.53 -16.13
C VAL A 102 2.16 -6.02 -16.41
N PRO A 103 2.22 -5.59 -17.67
CA PRO A 103 2.15 -4.16 -18.00
C PRO A 103 0.86 -3.50 -17.47
N GLU A 104 0.89 -2.18 -17.31
CA GLU A 104 -0.23 -1.44 -16.73
C GLU A 104 -1.53 -1.61 -17.53
N ASP A 105 -1.51 -1.45 -18.85
CA ASP A 105 -2.73 -1.49 -19.66
C ASP A 105 -3.51 -2.83 -19.57
N PRO A 106 -2.87 -4.02 -19.71
CA PRO A 106 -3.52 -5.29 -19.42
C PRO A 106 -4.05 -5.39 -17.99
N PHE A 107 -3.33 -4.85 -17.01
CA PHE A 107 -3.77 -4.88 -15.62
C PHE A 107 -5.02 -4.02 -15.37
N LEU A 108 -5.10 -2.85 -16.00
CA LEU A 108 -6.28 -1.98 -15.96
C LEU A 108 -7.53 -2.70 -16.53
N LYS A 109 -7.38 -3.40 -17.64
CA LYS A 109 -8.47 -4.23 -18.20
C LYS A 109 -8.90 -5.34 -17.24
N ASN A 110 -7.94 -6.01 -16.60
CA ASN A 110 -8.23 -7.03 -15.60
C ASN A 110 -9.01 -6.45 -14.39
N ILE A 111 -8.72 -5.22 -13.97
CA ILE A 111 -9.51 -4.53 -12.93
C ILE A 111 -10.97 -4.39 -13.38
N GLU A 112 -11.22 -3.99 -14.62
CA GLU A 112 -12.58 -3.83 -15.15
C GLU A 112 -13.36 -5.15 -15.16
N GLU A 113 -12.71 -6.27 -15.47
CA GLU A 113 -13.32 -7.59 -15.60
C GLU A 113 -13.46 -8.34 -14.26
N THR A 114 -12.66 -7.99 -13.25
CA THR A 114 -12.66 -8.66 -11.93
C THR A 114 -13.98 -8.42 -11.18
N PRO A 115 -14.61 -9.42 -10.53
CA PRO A 115 -15.81 -9.20 -9.73
C PRO A 115 -15.53 -8.50 -8.39
N PHE A 116 -16.57 -7.90 -7.81
CA PHE A 116 -16.53 -7.37 -6.44
C PHE A 116 -16.46 -8.54 -5.41
N PRO A 117 -15.74 -8.41 -4.28
CA PRO A 117 -14.96 -7.26 -3.81
C PRO A 117 -13.51 -7.20 -4.34
N VAL A 118 -13.04 -8.24 -5.03
CA VAL A 118 -11.63 -8.38 -5.45
C VAL A 118 -11.19 -7.21 -6.35
N LYS A 119 -12.11 -6.66 -7.16
CA LYS A 119 -11.89 -5.47 -7.96
C LYS A 119 -11.33 -4.28 -7.16
N ILE A 120 -11.83 -4.03 -5.95
CA ILE A 120 -11.30 -2.94 -5.11
C ILE A 120 -9.84 -3.20 -4.77
N VAL A 121 -9.49 -4.43 -4.39
CA VAL A 121 -8.13 -4.80 -4.00
C VAL A 121 -7.17 -4.62 -5.17
N HIS A 122 -7.56 -5.00 -6.39
CA HIS A 122 -6.74 -4.76 -7.59
C HIS A 122 -6.57 -3.26 -7.89
N ALA A 123 -7.63 -2.45 -7.78
CA ALA A 123 -7.54 -1.01 -7.99
C ALA A 123 -6.67 -0.29 -6.93
N ILE A 124 -6.71 -0.73 -5.67
CA ILE A 124 -5.77 -0.26 -4.64
C ILE A 124 -4.35 -0.72 -4.96
N GLY A 125 -4.17 -1.98 -5.36
CA GLY A 125 -2.89 -2.53 -5.79
C GLY A 125 -2.27 -1.76 -6.95
N HIS A 126 -3.08 -1.27 -7.91
CA HIS A 126 -2.62 -0.37 -8.97
C HIS A 126 -2.04 0.94 -8.42
N SER A 127 -2.78 1.63 -7.54
CA SER A 127 -2.33 2.86 -6.88
C SER A 127 -1.02 2.66 -6.11
N VAL A 128 -0.90 1.56 -5.37
CA VAL A 128 0.27 1.27 -4.54
C VAL A 128 1.46 0.82 -5.39
N PHE A 129 1.29 -0.22 -6.21
CA PHE A 129 2.41 -0.95 -6.83
C PHE A 129 2.79 -0.41 -8.21
N VAL A 130 1.84 0.15 -8.96
CA VAL A 130 2.10 0.72 -10.29
C VAL A 130 2.34 2.23 -10.21
N LYS A 131 1.45 2.97 -9.55
CA LYS A 131 1.59 4.42 -9.40
C LYS A 131 2.57 4.82 -8.31
N GLY A 132 2.83 3.93 -7.35
CA GLY A 132 3.78 4.22 -6.28
C GLY A 132 3.25 5.27 -5.30
N ASP A 133 1.92 5.40 -5.11
CA ASP A 133 1.30 6.48 -4.33
C ASP A 133 1.66 6.49 -2.83
N HIS A 134 2.48 5.56 -2.38
CA HIS A 134 3.03 5.52 -1.02
C HIS A 134 4.49 5.98 -0.94
N ILE A 135 5.13 6.25 -2.08
CA ILE A 135 6.55 6.62 -2.21
C ILE A 135 6.84 7.66 -3.31
N ASN A 136 5.85 8.07 -4.12
CA ASN A 136 6.04 8.94 -5.29
C ASN A 136 5.94 10.45 -5.00
N PHE A 137 5.84 10.84 -3.73
CA PHE A 137 5.76 12.23 -3.31
C PHE A 137 6.59 12.49 -2.04
N GLU A 138 7.00 13.73 -1.85
CA GLU A 138 7.70 14.17 -0.64
C GLU A 138 6.72 14.72 0.39
N ILE A 139 6.95 14.41 1.67
CA ILE A 139 6.16 14.98 2.77
C ILE A 139 6.68 16.38 3.07
N GLU A 140 5.97 17.39 2.57
CA GLU A 140 6.25 18.81 2.86
C GLU A 140 6.00 19.12 4.35
N LYS A 141 6.91 19.85 4.99
CA LYS A 141 6.80 20.25 6.42
C LYS A 141 5.56 21.08 6.73
N SER A 142 5.06 21.82 5.75
CA SER A 142 3.83 22.63 5.82
C SER A 142 2.57 21.77 5.93
N PHE A 143 2.64 20.52 5.48
CA PHE A 143 1.50 19.64 5.30
C PHE A 143 1.50 18.47 6.28
N GLY A 144 2.66 17.82 6.47
CA GLY A 144 2.74 16.59 7.24
C GLY A 144 4.07 16.39 7.93
N VAL A 145 4.10 15.34 8.76
CA VAL A 145 5.25 14.90 9.52
C VAL A 145 5.38 13.39 9.36
N GLU A 146 6.62 12.90 9.39
CA GLU A 146 6.91 11.48 9.26
C GLU A 146 7.09 10.87 10.66
N ALA A 147 6.40 9.77 10.93
CA ALA A 147 6.31 9.20 12.27
C ALA A 147 7.65 8.68 12.80
N SER A 148 8.47 8.02 11.96
CA SER A 148 9.79 7.52 12.38
C SER A 148 10.77 8.65 12.73
N LYS A 149 10.63 9.83 12.12
CA LYS A 149 11.39 11.03 12.49
C LYS A 149 10.95 11.63 13.82
N LEU A 150 9.66 11.52 14.16
CA LEU A 150 9.09 12.06 15.41
C LEU A 150 9.28 11.12 16.61
N TYR A 151 9.16 9.81 16.38
CA TYR A 151 9.14 8.79 17.42
C TYR A 151 10.29 7.81 17.22
N GLN A 152 11.51 8.32 17.31
CA GLN A 152 12.75 7.57 17.03
C GLN A 152 13.02 6.47 18.07
N ASP A 153 12.37 6.53 19.23
CA ASP A 153 12.43 5.57 20.32
C ASP A 153 11.52 4.35 20.09
N VAL A 154 10.57 4.43 19.16
CA VAL A 154 9.66 3.33 18.84
C VAL A 154 10.39 2.29 18.00
N THR A 155 10.54 1.09 18.56
CA THR A 155 11.01 -0.08 17.81
C THR A 155 9.86 -0.68 17.03
N TYR A 156 9.95 -0.70 15.70
CA TYR A 156 8.98 -1.36 14.81
C TYR A 156 9.54 -2.66 14.27
N THR A 157 8.66 -3.65 14.06
CA THR A 157 9.03 -4.89 13.37
C THR A 157 9.36 -4.60 11.92
N THR A 158 10.55 -4.97 11.50
CA THR A 158 11.00 -4.84 10.11
C THR A 158 10.31 -5.86 9.21
N VAL A 159 10.32 -5.61 7.90
CA VAL A 159 9.85 -6.59 6.90
C VAL A 159 10.65 -7.89 6.98
N ASP A 160 11.95 -7.81 7.23
CA ASP A 160 12.84 -8.96 7.40
C ASP A 160 12.43 -9.84 8.59
N GLU A 161 12.21 -9.23 9.75
CA GLU A 161 11.73 -9.91 10.95
C GLU A 161 10.32 -10.48 10.77
N TYR A 162 9.40 -9.72 10.18
CA TYR A 162 8.04 -10.17 9.92
C TYR A 162 8.02 -11.41 9.02
N LEU A 163 8.86 -11.45 7.99
CA LEU A 163 8.92 -12.58 7.05
C LEU A 163 9.54 -13.84 7.68
N ASN A 164 10.24 -13.75 8.81
CA ASN A 164 10.79 -14.93 9.50
C ASN A 164 9.72 -15.92 9.97
N GLN A 165 8.47 -15.48 10.16
CA GLN A 165 7.38 -16.36 10.60
C GLN A 165 6.91 -17.37 9.52
N PHE A 166 7.39 -17.24 8.28
CA PHE A 166 7.04 -18.14 7.17
C PHE A 166 8.12 -19.20 6.91
N PHE A 167 9.06 -19.37 7.84
CA PHE A 167 10.15 -20.35 7.85
C PHE A 167 9.98 -21.36 8.99
#